data_AF-A0A521UY65-F1
#
_entry.id   AF-A0A521UY65-F1
#
_cell.length_a   1.000
_cell.length_b   1.000
_cell.length_c   1.000
_cell.angle_alpha   90.00
_cell.angle_beta   90.00
_cell.angle_gamma   90.00
#
_symmetry.space_group_name_H-M   'P 1'
#
loop_
_entity.id
_entity.type
_entity.pdbx_description
1 polymer ?
#
loop_
_entity_poly.entity_id
_entity_poly.type
_entity_poly.pdbx_seq_one_letter_code
_entity_poly.pdbx_strand_id
1 'polypeptide(L)'
;MTYYHNGGGTLEDSFRDEGRHHLVIGMKRAMRRGEALTFDVEREAMVEFTKDEEWLETSIDHPVQHMVQTIVFPVERPCLRATFETEGRKITLPIRKTREGKTSVRFETPKARAMTPYTVRWLW
;
A
#
# COMPACT_ATOMS: atom_id res chain seq x y z
N MET A 1 17.69 -4.49 2.31
CA MET A 1 17.01 -5.79 2.08
C MET A 1 15.52 -5.55 2.23
N THR A 2 14.70 -6.15 1.38
CA THR A 2 13.24 -5.96 1.40
C THR A 2 12.58 -7.31 1.62
N TYR A 3 11.74 -7.42 2.64
CA TYR A 3 10.98 -8.63 2.95
C TYR A 3 9.52 -8.44 2.58
N TYR A 4 8.90 -9.52 2.10
CA TYR A 4 7.50 -9.56 1.71
C TYR A 4 6.78 -10.71 2.41
N HIS A 5 5.65 -10.40 3.04
CA HIS A 5 4.70 -11.40 3.54
C HIS A 5 3.36 -11.21 2.82
N ASN A 6 2.68 -12.32 2.46
CA ASN A 6 1.37 -12.24 1.82
C ASN A 6 0.39 -13.31 2.30
N GLY A 7 -0.89 -12.95 2.42
CA GLY A 7 -1.97 -13.86 2.82
C GLY A 7 -2.66 -14.61 1.67
N GLY A 8 -2.40 -14.20 0.42
CA GLY A 8 -3.14 -14.65 -0.78
C GLY A 8 -2.75 -16.04 -1.27
N GLY A 9 -1.57 -16.49 -0.90
CA GLY A 9 -1.07 -17.83 -1.16
C GLY A 9 0.44 -17.89 -1.11
N THR A 10 1.05 -18.56 -2.06
CA THR A 10 2.50 -18.75 -2.14
C THR A 10 3.11 -17.62 -2.96
N LEU A 11 4.22 -17.05 -2.49
CA LEU A 11 5.03 -16.18 -3.33
C LEU A 11 5.77 -17.08 -4.33
N GLU A 12 5.26 -17.14 -5.56
CA GLU A 12 5.78 -18.01 -6.61
C GLU A 12 7.03 -17.42 -7.25
N ASP A 13 7.08 -16.09 -7.35
CA ASP A 13 8.22 -15.38 -7.93
C ASP A 13 8.33 -13.95 -7.39
N SER A 14 9.55 -13.41 -7.44
CA SER A 14 9.81 -12.00 -7.25
C SER A 14 10.96 -11.56 -8.15
N PHE A 15 10.70 -10.59 -9.02
CA PHE A 15 11.70 -10.09 -9.95
C PHE A 15 11.71 -8.57 -10.03
N ARG A 16 12.79 -8.01 -10.57
CA ARG A 16 12.91 -6.59 -10.84
C ARG A 16 12.86 -6.36 -12.33
N ASP A 17 12.01 -5.43 -12.76
CA ASP A 17 11.92 -4.99 -14.14
C ASP A 17 11.81 -3.46 -14.17
N GLU A 18 12.65 -2.80 -14.95
CA GLU A 18 12.72 -1.33 -15.04
C GLU A 18 12.73 -0.58 -13.68
N GLY A 19 13.38 -1.16 -12.67
CA GLY A 19 13.44 -0.60 -11.31
C GLY A 19 12.19 -0.81 -10.46
N ARG A 20 11.17 -1.50 -10.98
CA ARG A 20 9.97 -1.93 -10.25
C ARG A 20 10.17 -3.33 -9.69
N HIS A 21 9.66 -3.58 -8.49
CA HIS A 21 9.67 -4.90 -7.89
C HIS A 21 8.32 -5.58 -8.14
N HIS A 22 8.35 -6.69 -8.84
CA HIS A 22 7.18 -7.51 -9.16
C HIS A 22 7.12 -8.67 -8.16
N LEU A 23 5.93 -8.93 -7.63
CA LEU A 23 5.64 -10.10 -6.80
C LEU A 23 4.57 -10.91 -7.51
N VAL A 24 4.85 -12.19 -7.74
CA VAL A 24 3.87 -13.13 -8.28
C VAL A 24 3.33 -13.95 -7.12
N ILE A 25 2.07 -13.72 -6.76
CA ILE A 25 1.39 -14.46 -5.70
C ILE A 25 0.49 -15.51 -6.35
N GLY A 26 0.88 -16.77 -6.21
CA GLY A 26 0.05 -17.91 -6.55
C GLY A 26 -1.12 -18.00 -5.58
N MET A 27 -2.34 -17.99 -6.10
CA MET A 27 -3.53 -18.12 -5.25
C MET A 27 -3.62 -19.54 -4.69
N LYS A 28 -4.01 -19.68 -3.41
CA LYS A 28 -4.22 -21.00 -2.75
C LYS A 28 -5.20 -21.91 -3.48
N ARG A 29 -6.12 -21.33 -4.26
CA ARG A 29 -7.11 -22.05 -5.08
C ARG A 29 -7.54 -21.20 -6.26
N ALA A 30 -8.08 -21.86 -7.29
CA ALA A 30 -8.80 -21.17 -8.35
C ALA A 30 -10.04 -20.44 -7.79
N MET A 31 -10.25 -19.22 -8.24
CA MET A 31 -11.40 -18.39 -7.88
C MET A 31 -12.54 -18.63 -8.87
N ARG A 32 -13.77 -18.75 -8.37
CA ARG A 32 -14.99 -18.83 -9.18
C ARG A 32 -15.52 -17.42 -9.48
N ARG A 33 -16.33 -17.32 -10.53
CA ARG A 33 -16.98 -16.06 -10.90
C ARG A 33 -17.79 -15.51 -9.72
N GLY A 34 -17.52 -14.26 -9.34
CA GLY A 34 -18.23 -13.56 -8.26
C GLY A 34 -17.65 -13.78 -6.85
N GLU A 35 -16.61 -14.60 -6.70
CA GLU A 35 -15.91 -14.71 -5.42
C GLU A 35 -15.03 -13.48 -5.16
N ALA A 36 -15.00 -13.04 -3.90
CA ALA A 36 -14.12 -11.97 -3.44
C ALA A 36 -12.81 -12.55 -2.94
N LEU A 37 -11.69 -11.93 -3.32
CA LEU A 37 -10.36 -12.24 -2.80
C LEU A 37 -9.96 -11.16 -1.79
N THR A 38 -9.38 -11.57 -0.67
CA THR A 38 -8.76 -10.66 0.29
C THR A 38 -7.41 -11.25 0.68
N PHE A 39 -6.35 -10.46 0.55
CA PHE A 39 -5.03 -10.82 1.01
C PHE A 39 -4.33 -9.57 1.53
N ASP A 40 -3.54 -9.76 2.58
CA ASP A 40 -2.65 -8.74 3.08
C ASP A 40 -1.30 -8.89 2.39
N VAL A 41 -0.65 -7.77 2.08
CA VAL A 41 0.76 -7.73 1.65
C VAL A 41 1.49 -6.81 2.61
N GLU A 42 2.52 -7.33 3.25
CA GLU A 42 3.43 -6.56 4.10
C GLU A 42 4.78 -6.44 3.40
N ARG A 43 5.34 -5.22 3.40
CA ARG A 43 6.66 -4.92 2.86
C ARG A 43 7.49 -4.28 3.96
N GLU A 44 8.58 -4.92 4.33
CA GLU A 44 9.59 -4.33 5.21
C GLU A 44 10.80 -3.93 4.36
N ALA A 45 11.26 -2.68 4.48
CA ALA A 45 12.38 -2.17 3.71
C ALA A 45 13.40 -1.49 4.62
N MET A 46 14.61 -2.04 4.70
CA MET A 46 15.70 -1.44 5.48
C MET A 46 16.35 -0.27 4.74
N VAL A 47 16.51 0.86 5.44
CA VAL A 47 17.17 2.09 4.96
C VAL A 47 16.46 2.69 3.73
N GLU A 48 15.18 2.41 3.57
CA GLU A 48 14.32 3.11 2.61
C GLU A 48 13.53 4.21 3.32
N PHE A 49 13.10 5.21 2.54
CA PHE A 49 12.33 6.37 3.00
C PHE A 49 13.07 7.33 3.93
N THR A 50 14.28 7.77 3.59
CA THR A 50 15.14 8.60 4.47
C THR A 50 14.93 10.11 4.31
N LYS A 51 14.18 10.60 3.32
CA LYS A 51 13.95 12.03 3.09
C LYS A 51 12.90 12.60 4.02
N ASP A 52 12.85 13.91 4.18
CA ASP A 52 11.86 14.61 5.03
C ASP A 52 10.42 14.50 4.49
N GLU A 53 10.28 14.38 3.17
CA GLU A 53 9.02 14.09 2.49
C GLU A 53 9.18 12.85 1.61
N GLU A 54 8.21 11.96 1.71
CA GLU A 54 8.19 10.69 0.99
C GLU A 54 6.80 10.39 0.43
N TRP A 55 6.71 9.42 -0.47
CA TRP A 55 5.46 9.05 -1.12
C TRP A 55 5.37 7.57 -1.46
N LEU A 56 4.14 7.10 -1.60
CA LEU A 56 3.77 5.76 -2.06
C LEU A 56 2.65 5.89 -3.09
N GLU A 57 2.91 5.41 -4.30
CA GLU A 57 1.90 5.32 -5.35
C GLU A 57 1.46 3.87 -5.53
N THR A 58 0.15 3.67 -5.50
CA THR A 58 -0.49 2.39 -5.79
C THR A 58 -1.24 2.52 -7.11
N SER A 59 -1.00 1.63 -8.06
CA SER A 59 -1.86 1.44 -9.23
C SER A 59 -2.28 -0.02 -9.31
N ILE A 60 -3.51 -0.24 -9.74
CA ILE A 60 -4.09 -1.58 -9.92
C ILE A 60 -4.32 -1.81 -11.41
N ASP A 61 -4.09 -3.02 -11.90
CA ASP A 61 -4.20 -3.37 -13.33
C ASP A 61 -5.62 -3.83 -13.72
N HIS A 62 -6.47 -4.12 -12.74
CA HIS A 62 -7.88 -4.47 -12.92
C HIS A 62 -8.79 -3.67 -11.98
N PRO A 63 -10.08 -3.48 -12.31
CA PRO A 63 -11.02 -2.82 -11.42
C PRO A 63 -11.19 -3.60 -10.11
N VAL A 64 -11.04 -2.90 -8.98
CA VAL A 64 -11.22 -3.46 -7.65
C VAL A 64 -12.46 -2.82 -7.01
N GLN A 65 -13.36 -3.65 -6.49
CA GLN A 65 -14.62 -3.16 -5.89
C GLN A 65 -14.34 -2.23 -4.70
N HIS A 66 -13.34 -2.54 -3.90
CA HIS A 66 -13.00 -1.76 -2.73
C HIS A 66 -11.51 -1.87 -2.41
N MET A 67 -10.80 -0.74 -2.41
CA MET A 67 -9.39 -0.67 -2.02
C MET A 67 -9.25 0.10 -0.71
N VAL A 68 -8.51 -0.50 0.22
CA VAL A 68 -8.16 0.09 1.50
C VAL A 68 -6.67 -0.01 1.66
N GLN A 69 -6.02 1.09 2.05
CA GLN A 69 -4.59 1.07 2.36
C GLN A 69 -4.35 1.79 3.67
N THR A 70 -3.51 1.19 4.51
CA THR A 70 -3.06 1.76 5.78
C THR A 70 -1.54 1.80 5.78
N ILE A 71 -0.97 2.96 6.06
CA ILE A 71 0.48 3.14 6.24
C ILE A 71 0.70 3.37 7.73
N VAL A 72 1.60 2.61 8.33
CA VAL A 72 1.97 2.70 9.74
C VAL A 72 3.41 3.19 9.82
N PHE A 73 3.63 4.26 10.58
CA PHE A 73 4.94 4.89 10.77
C PHE A 73 5.51 4.53 12.15
N PRO A 74 6.84 4.35 12.24
CA PRO A 74 7.51 4.01 13.49
C PRO A 74 7.39 5.12 14.54
N VAL A 75 7.64 4.78 15.80
CA VAL A 75 7.56 5.73 16.93
C VAL A 75 8.65 6.79 16.82
N GLU A 76 9.83 6.37 16.39
CA GLU A 76 11.04 7.17 16.25
C GLU A 76 10.92 8.20 15.12
N ARG A 77 9.97 7.98 14.20
CA ARG A 77 9.74 8.85 13.05
C ARG A 77 8.24 8.90 12.71
N PRO A 78 7.44 9.62 13.52
CA PRO A 78 6.01 9.68 13.33
C PRO A 78 5.66 10.50 12.08
N CYS A 79 4.55 10.18 11.42
CA CYS A 79 4.03 11.06 10.38
C CYS A 79 3.48 12.35 11.01
N LEU A 80 3.86 13.50 10.49
CA LEU A 80 3.38 14.82 10.90
C LEU A 80 2.27 15.36 9.99
N ARG A 81 2.34 15.03 8.70
CA ARG A 81 1.32 15.43 7.71
C ARG A 81 1.22 14.37 6.64
N ALA A 82 0.01 14.08 6.18
CA ALA A 82 -0.20 13.21 5.03
C ALA A 82 -1.28 13.74 4.10
N THR A 83 -1.10 13.54 2.81
CA THR A 83 -2.09 13.84 1.79
C THR A 83 -2.28 12.65 0.87
N PHE A 84 -3.53 12.45 0.46
CA PHE A 84 -3.91 11.49 -0.56
C PHE A 84 -4.26 12.23 -1.85
N GLU A 85 -3.72 11.74 -2.96
CA GLU A 85 -3.90 12.30 -4.29
C GLU A 85 -4.36 11.22 -5.27
N THR A 86 -5.44 11.50 -5.99
CA THR A 86 -5.96 10.64 -7.06
C THR A 86 -6.77 11.47 -8.05
N GLU A 87 -6.64 11.19 -9.35
CA GLU A 87 -7.43 11.85 -10.41
C GLU A 87 -7.47 13.39 -10.27
N GLY A 88 -6.34 14.02 -9.91
CA GLY A 88 -6.23 15.47 -9.73
C GLY A 88 -6.89 16.03 -8.45
N ARG A 89 -7.45 15.19 -7.60
CA ARG A 89 -7.97 15.55 -6.27
C ARG A 89 -6.90 15.32 -5.22
N LYS A 90 -6.75 16.27 -4.30
CA LYS A 90 -5.85 16.18 -3.15
C LYS A 90 -6.63 16.41 -1.86
N ILE A 91 -6.48 15.50 -0.90
CA ILE A 91 -7.09 15.62 0.43
C ILE A 91 -6.05 15.37 1.51
N THR A 92 -6.20 16.04 2.65
CA THR A 92 -5.41 15.74 3.86
C THR A 92 -5.94 14.48 4.52
N LEU A 93 -5.05 13.53 4.85
CA LEU A 93 -5.42 12.34 5.59
C LEU A 93 -5.30 12.57 7.10
N PRO A 94 -6.26 12.08 7.90
CA PRO A 94 -6.16 12.14 9.35
C PRO A 94 -5.07 11.17 9.84
N ILE A 95 -4.21 11.66 10.72
CA ILE A 95 -3.18 10.86 11.37
C ILE A 95 -3.73 10.31 12.69
N ARG A 96 -3.66 9.00 12.86
CA ARG A 96 -4.10 8.31 14.08
C ARG A 96 -2.88 7.85 14.87
N LYS A 97 -2.95 7.89 16.19
CA LYS A 97 -1.96 7.26 17.08
C LYS A 97 -2.46 5.88 17.50
N THR A 98 -1.59 4.87 17.43
CA THR A 98 -1.87 3.54 17.95
C THR A 98 -1.60 3.48 19.47
N ARG A 99 -2.02 2.41 20.14
CA ARG A 99 -1.71 2.18 21.56
C ARG A 99 -0.20 2.02 21.81
N GLU A 100 0.55 1.62 20.79
CA GLU A 100 2.02 1.45 20.83
C GLU A 100 2.78 2.75 20.55
N GLY A 101 2.09 3.89 20.39
CA GLY A 101 2.70 5.19 20.10
C GLY A 101 3.05 5.44 18.63
N LYS A 102 2.89 4.43 17.76
CA LYS A 102 3.05 4.58 16.30
C LYS A 102 1.99 5.52 15.74
N THR A 103 2.27 6.12 14.60
CA THR A 103 1.25 6.87 13.85
C THR A 103 0.79 6.06 12.64
N SER A 104 -0.43 6.29 12.18
CA SER A 104 -0.93 5.68 10.95
C SER A 104 -1.84 6.61 10.18
N VAL A 105 -1.86 6.40 8.88
CA VAL A 105 -2.82 7.02 7.96
C VAL A 105 -3.53 5.93 7.20
N ARG A 106 -4.81 6.14 6.94
CA ARG A 106 -5.65 5.20 6.22
C ARG A 106 -6.44 5.96 5.17
N PHE A 107 -6.48 5.42 3.97
CA PHE A 107 -7.38 5.88 2.94
C PHE A 107 -8.17 4.70 2.36
N GLU A 108 -9.30 5.04 1.76
CA GLU A 108 -10.26 4.10 1.22
C GLU A 108 -10.75 4.63 -0.11
N THR A 109 -10.87 3.75 -1.10
CA THR A 109 -11.40 4.07 -2.42
C THR A 109 -12.40 2.99 -2.83
N PRO A 110 -13.72 3.29 -2.78
CA PRO A 110 -14.71 2.42 -3.37
C PRO A 110 -14.60 2.48 -4.89
N LYS A 111 -14.76 1.33 -5.55
CA LYS A 111 -14.67 1.14 -7.01
C LYS A 111 -13.35 1.70 -7.58
N ALA A 112 -12.24 1.26 -6.99
CA ALA A 112 -10.92 1.63 -7.47
C ALA A 112 -10.75 1.18 -8.94
N ARG A 113 -10.27 2.10 -9.76
CA ARG A 113 -10.19 1.98 -11.21
C ARG A 113 -8.82 1.42 -11.61
N ALA A 114 -8.83 0.57 -12.63
CA ALA A 114 -7.61 0.13 -13.27
C ALA A 114 -6.80 1.32 -13.78
N MET A 115 -5.48 1.21 -13.72
CA MET A 115 -4.50 2.18 -14.23
C MET A 115 -4.62 3.60 -13.65
N THR A 116 -5.33 3.75 -12.53
CA THR A 116 -5.44 5.02 -11.82
C THR A 116 -4.39 5.09 -10.72
N PRO A 117 -3.55 6.15 -10.66
CA PRO A 117 -2.58 6.31 -9.59
C PRO A 117 -3.26 6.82 -8.31
N TYR A 118 -3.02 6.10 -7.23
CA TYR A 118 -3.45 6.41 -5.88
C TYR A 118 -2.22 6.73 -5.04
N THR A 119 -1.92 8.01 -4.84
CA THR A 119 -0.66 8.45 -4.21
C THR A 119 -0.90 8.97 -2.80
N VAL A 120 -0.20 8.40 -1.82
CA VAL A 120 -0.08 8.98 -0.48
C VAL A 120 1.27 9.65 -0.38
N ARG A 121 1.29 10.93 0.01
CA ARG A 121 2.51 11.67 0.37
C ARG A 121 2.49 11.99 1.85
N TRP A 122 3.64 11.94 2.51
CA TRP A 122 3.74 12.30 3.91
C TRP A 122 5.01 13.07 4.23
N LEU A 123 4.91 13.87 5.29
CA LEU A 123 6.01 14.51 5.99
C LEU A 123 6.25 13.74 7.29
N TRP A 124 7.50 13.40 7.54
CA TRP A 124 7.98 12.84 8.82
C TRP A 124 8.02 13.87 9.93
#